data_AF-A0A4V2E9P0-F1
#
_entry.id   AF-A0A4V2E9P0-F1
#
_cell.length_a   1.000
_cell.length_b   1.000
_cell.length_c   1.000
_cell.angle_alpha   90.00
_cell.angle_beta   90.00
_cell.angle_gamma   90.00
#
_symmetry.space_group_name_H-M   'P 1'
#
loop_
_entity.id
_entity.type
_entity.pdbx_description
1 polymer ?
#
loop_
_entity_poly.entity_id
_entity_poly.type
_entity_poly.pdbx_seq_one_letter_code
_entity_poly.pdbx_strand_id
1 'polypeptide(L)' 'MPEYHVYGQVTGTKYLGKFTADTPEKAVEAAMEKMGGPVTLCHHCTAQVEDAQVVDATAEPAR' A
#
# COMPACT_ATOMS: atom_id res chain seq x y z
N MET A 1 10.05 -29.72 -14.92
CA MET A 1 10.65 -28.70 -14.04
C MET A 1 9.71 -28.53 -12.86
N PRO A 2 10.20 -28.33 -11.62
CA PRO A 2 9.32 -28.04 -10.48
C PRO A 2 8.59 -26.70 -10.68
N GLU A 3 7.32 -26.64 -10.28
CA GLU A 3 6.48 -25.44 -10.30
C GLU A 3 6.51 -24.76 -8.92
N TYR A 4 6.40 -23.42 -8.89
CA TYR A 4 6.43 -22.63 -7.66
C TYR A 4 5.35 -21.55 -7.69
N HIS A 5 4.72 -21.28 -6.55
CA HIS A 5 3.95 -20.07 -6.35
C HIS A 5 4.90 -18.92 -5.97
N VAL A 6 4.73 -17.76 -6.59
CA VAL A 6 5.54 -16.56 -6.32
C VAL A 6 4.62 -15.47 -5.78
N TYR A 7 4.99 -14.91 -4.63
CA TYR A 7 4.29 -13.83 -3.95
C TYR A 7 5.17 -12.60 -3.91
N GLY A 8 4.64 -11.44 -4.31
CA GLY A 8 5.35 -10.16 -4.27
C GLY A 8 4.77 -9.22 -3.23
N GLN A 9 5.63 -8.53 -2.48
CA GLN A 9 5.24 -7.39 -1.65
C GLN A 9 5.23 -6.13 -2.49
N VAL A 10 4.08 -5.48 -2.58
CA VAL A 10 3.89 -4.23 -3.33
C VAL A 10 3.83 -3.05 -2.36
N THR A 11 4.57 -1.99 -2.66
CA THR A 11 4.44 -0.68 -2.00
C THR A 11 4.00 0.38 -3.00
N GLY A 12 3.44 1.48 -2.49
CA GLY A 12 3.16 2.67 -3.26
C GLY A 12 2.55 3.78 -2.42
N THR A 13 2.68 4.99 -2.95
CA THR A 13 2.29 6.25 -2.35
C THR A 13 0.96 6.69 -2.95
N LYS A 14 0.04 7.09 -2.07
CA LYS A 14 -1.26 7.66 -2.43
C LYS A 14 -1.46 8.96 -1.68
N TYR A 15 -1.94 9.98 -2.38
CA TYR A 15 -2.38 11.21 -1.75
C TYR A 15 -3.63 10.98 -0.87
N LEU A 16 -3.51 11.31 0.43
CA LEU A 16 -4.57 11.07 1.42
C LEU A 16 -5.52 12.27 1.63
N GLY A 17 -5.27 13.40 0.95
CA GLY A 17 -6.04 14.63 1.11
C GLY A 17 -5.29 15.74 1.86
N LYS A 18 -5.99 16.86 2.11
CA LYS A 18 -5.48 17.97 2.93
C LYS A 18 -6.06 17.87 4.33
N PHE A 19 -5.20 18.03 5.33
CA PHE A 19 -5.57 18.00 6.74
C PHE A 19 -5.04 19.26 7.41
N THR A 20 -5.86 19.89 8.26
CA THR A 20 -5.45 21.06 9.06
C THR A 20 -4.98 20.58 10.42
N ALA A 21 -3.74 20.89 10.78
CA ALA A 21 -3.15 20.56 12.07
C ALA A 21 -2.04 21.55 12.46
N ASP A 22 -1.68 21.60 13.74
CA ASP A 22 -0.64 22.51 14.25
C ASP A 22 0.77 22.13 13.78
N THR A 23 1.00 20.84 13.47
CA THR A 23 2.28 20.31 12.99
C THR A 23 2.07 19.25 11.91
N PRO A 24 3.09 18.96 11.07
CA PRO A 24 3.02 17.91 10.06
C PRO A 24 2.72 16.53 10.65
N GLU A 25 3.29 16.20 11.81
CA GLU A 25 3.10 14.90 12.48
C GLU A 25 1.64 14.69 12.85
N LYS A 26 1.00 15.71 13.43
CA LYS A 26 -0.44 15.68 13.77
C LYS A 26 -1.32 15.54 12.52
N ALA A 27 -0.91 16.10 11.38
CA ALA A 27 -1.65 15.93 10.13
C ALA A 27 -1.58 14.48 9.61
N VAL A 28 -0.41 13.83 9.76
CA VAL A 28 -0.23 12.41 9.42
C VAL A 28 -1.05 11.51 10.35
N GLU A 29 -1.01 11.76 11.66
CA GLU A 29 -1.83 11.03 12.64
C GLU A 29 -3.32 11.12 12.28
N ALA A 30 -3.84 12.32 12.03
CA ALA A 30 -5.23 12.52 11.63
C ALA A 30 -5.59 11.81 10.31
N ALA A 31 -4.66 11.78 9.34
CA ALA A 31 -4.85 11.06 8.10
C ALA A 31 -4.91 9.53 8.32
N MET A 32 -4.01 9.00 9.16
CA MET A 32 -3.94 7.57 9.46
C MET A 32 -5.12 7.09 10.31
N GLU A 33 -5.59 7.87 11.28
CA GLU A 33 -6.81 7.57 12.06
C GLU A 33 -8.04 7.46 11.15
N LYS A 34 -8.20 8.40 10.21
CA LYS A 34 -9.29 8.37 9.22
C LYS A 34 -9.21 7.14 8.31
N MET A 35 -8.01 6.64 8.07
CA MET A 35 -7.73 5.52 7.17
C MET A 35 -7.61 4.16 7.87
N GLY A 36 -7.82 4.08 9.19
CA GLY A 36 -7.53 2.94 10.08
C GLY A 36 -8.28 1.61 9.82
N GLY A 37 -8.75 1.37 8.60
CA GLY A 37 -9.27 0.11 8.12
C GLY A 37 -8.28 -0.65 7.22
N PRO A 38 -8.66 -1.84 6.74
CA PRO A 38 -7.85 -2.60 5.79
C PRO A 38 -7.63 -1.78 4.50
N VAL A 39 -6.39 -1.73 4.04
CA VAL A 39 -6.05 -1.10 2.76
C VAL A 39 -6.44 -2.04 1.62
N THR A 40 -7.56 -1.74 0.97
CA THR A 40 -8.01 -2.49 -0.21
C THR A 40 -7.53 -1.79 -1.48
N LEU A 41 -6.63 -2.44 -2.22
CA LEU A 41 -6.20 -2.01 -3.54
C LEU A 41 -7.18 -2.52 -4.60
N CYS A 42 -8.34 -1.87 -4.74
CA CYS A 42 -9.19 -2.09 -5.90
C CYS A 42 -8.59 -1.38 -7.14
N HIS A 43 -9.12 -1.66 -8.34
CA HIS A 43 -8.65 -1.02 -9.57
C HIS A 43 -8.67 0.52 -9.51
N HIS A 44 -9.63 1.08 -8.77
CA HIS A 44 -9.69 2.53 -8.52
C HIS A 44 -8.55 3.03 -7.63
N CYS A 45 -8.18 2.28 -6.58
CA CYS A 45 -7.05 2.63 -5.72
C CYS A 45 -5.73 2.53 -6.47
N THR A 46 -5.53 1.50 -7.32
CA THR A 46 -4.29 1.34 -8.08
C THR A 46 -4.04 2.51 -9.04
N ALA A 47 -5.09 3.14 -9.58
CA ALA A 47 -4.96 4.30 -10.45
C ALA A 47 -4.53 5.60 -9.72
N GLN A 48 -4.56 5.59 -8.38
CA GLN A 48 -4.17 6.72 -7.53
C GLN A 48 -2.80 6.51 -6.86
N VAL A 49 -2.13 5.39 -7.15
CA VAL A 49 -0.78 5.11 -6.64
C VAL A 49 0.23 5.62 -7.66
N GLU A 50 1.12 6.52 -7.24
CA GLU A 50 2.01 7.23 -8.16
C GLU A 50 3.31 6.47 -8.48
N ASP A 51 3.76 5.61 -7.57
CA ASP A 51 5.09 4.96 -7.56
C ASP A 51 5.00 3.48 -7.17
N ALA A 52 3.96 2.79 -7.63
CA ALA A 52 3.72 1.38 -7.31
C ALA A 52 4.90 0.51 -7.78
N GLN A 53 5.49 -0.27 -6.87
CA GLN A 53 6.59 -1.18 -7.19
C GLN A 53 6.61 -2.42 -6.28
N VAL A 54 7.19 -3.51 -6.80
CA VAL A 54 7.48 -4.72 -6.01
C VAL A 54 8.80 -4.51 -5.29
N VAL A 55 8.79 -4.60 -3.96
CA VAL A 55 9.99 -4.38 -3.12
C VAL A 55 10.59 -5.66 -2.57
N ASP A 56 9.82 -6.74 -2.54
CA ASP A 56 10.27 -8.05 -2.08
C ASP A 56 9.43 -9.16 -2.74
N ALA A 57 9.98 -10.38 -2.80
CA ALA A 57 9.26 -11.54 -3.30
C ALA A 57 9.71 -12.85 -2.65
N THR A 58 8.76 -13.74 -2.43
CA THR A 58 8.99 -15.08 -1.86
C THR A 58 8.41 -16.16 -2.76
N ALA A 59 9.05 -17.32 -2.84
CA ALA A 59 8.56 -18.46 -3.62
C ALA A 59 8.37 -19.71 -2.73
N GLU A 60 7.33 -20.49 -3.01
CA GLU A 60 7.08 -21.79 -2.38
C GLU A 60 6.74 -22.84 -3.44
N PRO A 61 7.00 -24.15 -3.20
CA PRO A 61 6.65 -25.20 -4.14
C PRO A 61 5.13 -25.24 -4.41
N ALA A 62 4.75 -25.29 -5.69
CA ALA A 62 3.37 -25.57 -6.07
C ALA A 62 3.07 -27.04 -5.73
N ARG A 63 2.15 -27.27 -4.79
CA ARG A 63 1.77 -28.61 -4.33
C ARG A 63 0.90 -29.34 -5.34
#